data_AF-A0A9D9WFG4-F1
#
_entry.id   AF-A0A9D9WFG4-F1
#
_cell.length_a   1.000
_cell.length_b   1.000
_cell.length_c   1.000
_cell.angle_alpha   90.00
_cell.angle_beta   90.00
_cell.angle_gamma   90.00
#
_symmetry.space_group_name_H-M   'P 1'
#
loop_
_entity.id
_entity.type
_entity.pdbx_description
1 polymer ?
#
loop_
_entity_poly.entity_id
_entity_poly.type
_entity_poly.pdbx_seq_one_letter_code
_entity_poly.pdbx_strand_id
1 'polypeptide(L)'
;MQANNVVLTLVTSLALSGCAGSSSFMGNDTHTYTPIEGLNYQHAAILSFNVNGGCGPNTSSISIDKVGKMRWGGGSQCGGMMLPRQWTPDLTVRVSWKLDPYPRWKARRMPVGGVVLNPQDRALKQATYEQHSAVVPVPKYGDGVPVCAITVHFLACEQVYVDLGCGELNEQAAIKADFARFKESQKLCKARPVINTIDDYYRVFGKK
;
A
#
# COMPACT_ATOMS: atom_id res chain seq x y z
N MET A 1 -26.99 -60.73 48.60
CA MET A 1 -25.90 -59.98 49.25
C MET A 1 -24.86 -59.70 48.18
N GLN A 2 -24.55 -58.40 47.99
CA GLN A 2 -23.35 -57.75 47.43
C GLN A 2 -22.60 -58.39 46.25
N ALA A 3 -22.08 -57.67 45.24
CA ALA A 3 -22.29 -56.36 44.63
C ALA A 3 -21.33 -56.42 43.42
N ASN A 4 -21.84 -56.33 42.19
CA ASN A 4 -21.00 -56.32 40.99
C ASN A 4 -20.40 -54.92 40.79
N ASN A 5 -19.07 -54.84 40.85
CA ASN A 5 -18.31 -53.68 40.42
C ASN A 5 -18.34 -53.59 38.90
N VAL A 6 -19.05 -52.61 38.36
CA VAL A 6 -18.83 -52.12 36.99
C VAL A 6 -18.48 -50.65 37.10
N VAL A 7 -17.19 -50.35 36.95
CA VAL A 7 -16.66 -49.00 36.81
C VAL A 7 -17.10 -48.49 35.44
N LEU A 8 -18.06 -47.57 35.43
CA LEU A 8 -18.52 -46.88 34.22
C LEU A 8 -17.71 -45.58 34.07
N THR A 9 -16.67 -45.60 33.24
CA THR A 9 -15.92 -44.42 32.84
C THR A 9 -16.76 -43.55 31.90
N LEU A 10 -17.22 -42.38 32.39
CA LEU A 10 -17.83 -41.36 31.55
C LEU A 10 -16.75 -40.69 30.69
N VAL A 11 -16.77 -40.94 29.37
CA VAL A 11 -16.02 -40.15 28.40
C VAL A 11 -16.90 -38.96 27.98
N THR A 12 -16.67 -37.79 28.58
CA THR A 12 -17.29 -36.53 28.14
C THR A 12 -16.61 -36.05 26.87
N SER A 13 -17.23 -36.29 25.71
CA SER A 13 -16.86 -35.69 24.43
C SER A 13 -17.19 -34.20 24.43
N LEU A 14 -16.18 -33.35 24.58
CA LEU A 14 -16.30 -31.92 24.25
C LEU A 14 -16.50 -31.80 22.74
N ALA A 15 -17.74 -31.58 22.31
CA ALA A 15 -18.02 -31.11 20.97
C ALA A 15 -17.51 -29.66 20.87
N LEU A 16 -16.31 -29.47 20.32
CA LEU A 16 -15.89 -28.17 19.80
C LEU A 16 -16.83 -27.83 18.64
N SER A 17 -17.89 -27.06 18.90
CA SER A 17 -18.60 -26.34 17.86
C SER A 17 -17.59 -25.34 17.27
N GLY A 18 -17.00 -25.70 16.13
CA GLY A 18 -16.15 -24.79 15.38
C GLY A 18 -16.92 -23.52 15.06
N CYS A 19 -16.35 -22.37 15.38
CA CYS A 19 -16.78 -21.09 14.82
C CYS A 19 -16.40 -21.06 13.32
N ALA A 20 -17.10 -21.84 12.50
CA ALA A 20 -17.23 -21.56 11.08
C ALA A 20 -18.42 -20.60 10.91
N GLY A 21 -18.29 -19.42 11.52
CA GLY A 21 -19.23 -18.31 11.35
C GLY A 21 -18.81 -17.47 10.16
N SER A 22 -18.83 -18.02 8.94
CA SER A 22 -19.04 -17.18 7.76
C SER A 22 -20.50 -16.76 7.76
N SER A 23 -20.85 -15.83 8.65
CA SER A 23 -22.12 -15.12 8.61
C SER A 23 -22.08 -14.15 7.43
N SER A 24 -22.46 -14.65 6.25
CA SER A 24 -23.14 -13.82 5.25
C SER A 24 -24.47 -13.39 5.88
N PHE A 25 -24.43 -12.29 6.64
CA PHE A 25 -25.62 -11.70 7.23
C PHE A 25 -26.39 -10.99 6.12
N MET A 26 -27.62 -11.44 5.90
CA MET A 26 -28.48 -11.07 4.78
C MET A 26 -28.55 -9.56 4.52
N GLY A 27 -28.08 -9.18 3.34
CA GLY A 27 -28.26 -7.91 2.66
C GLY A 27 -27.75 -8.11 1.23
N ASN A 28 -28.37 -7.50 0.23
CA ASN A 28 -27.89 -7.52 -1.16
C ASN A 28 -26.42 -7.08 -1.20
N ASP A 29 -25.49 -8.05 -1.20
CA ASP A 29 -24.06 -7.77 -1.12
C ASP A 29 -23.59 -7.30 -2.50
N THR A 30 -23.88 -6.04 -2.79
CA THR A 30 -23.53 -5.34 -4.03
C THR A 30 -22.03 -5.09 -4.14
N HIS A 31 -21.26 -5.38 -3.09
CA HIS A 31 -19.84 -5.11 -2.99
C HIS A 31 -19.06 -6.38 -2.62
N THR A 32 -17.75 -6.31 -2.78
CA THR A 32 -16.79 -7.35 -2.42
C THR A 32 -15.63 -6.68 -1.69
N TYR A 33 -15.28 -7.24 -0.52
CA TYR A 33 -14.07 -6.83 0.17
C TYR A 33 -12.85 -7.13 -0.70
N THR A 34 -12.11 -6.07 -1.06
CA THR A 34 -10.98 -6.13 -1.98
C THR A 34 -9.74 -5.60 -1.27
N PRO A 35 -8.76 -6.46 -0.93
CA PRO A 35 -7.49 -6.04 -0.39
C PRO A 35 -6.78 -4.99 -1.23
N ILE A 36 -6.04 -4.10 -0.57
CA ILE A 36 -5.29 -3.03 -1.23
C ILE A 36 -3.80 -3.34 -1.20
N GLU A 37 -3.17 -3.25 -2.36
CA GLU A 37 -1.72 -3.36 -2.54
C GLU A 37 -1.13 -2.06 -3.10
N GLY A 38 0.17 -1.88 -2.91
CA GLY A 38 0.90 -0.71 -3.36
C GLY A 38 2.20 -1.09 -4.04
N LEU A 39 2.43 -0.54 -5.22
CA LEU A 39 3.68 -0.66 -5.97
C LEU A 39 4.25 0.73 -6.24
N ASN A 40 5.45 0.94 -5.72
CA ASN A 40 6.22 2.14 -5.94
C ASN A 40 7.22 1.92 -7.07
N TYR A 41 7.39 2.92 -7.94
CA TYR A 41 8.36 2.92 -9.04
C TYR A 41 9.37 4.07 -8.93
N GLN A 42 9.17 4.98 -7.96
CA GLN A 42 9.96 6.20 -7.79
C GLN A 42 10.94 6.12 -6.60
N HIS A 43 11.84 7.10 -6.52
CA HIS A 43 12.78 7.22 -5.41
C HIS A 43 12.09 7.68 -4.11
N ALA A 44 11.07 8.52 -4.19
CA ALA A 44 10.34 8.99 -3.01
C ALA A 44 9.65 7.84 -2.28
N ALA A 45 9.46 7.96 -0.97
CA ALA A 45 8.77 6.95 -0.17
C ALA A 45 7.29 7.32 0.02
N ILE A 46 6.40 6.34 -0.13
CA ILE A 46 4.99 6.49 0.24
C ILE A 46 4.86 6.11 1.71
N LEU A 47 4.67 7.12 2.55
CA LEU A 47 4.59 6.97 4.00
C LEU A 47 3.26 6.38 4.47
N SER A 48 2.20 6.57 3.69
CA SER A 48 0.86 6.00 3.91
C SER A 48 0.00 6.28 2.68
N PHE A 49 -0.95 5.41 2.36
CA PHE A 49 -1.98 5.74 1.37
C PHE A 49 -3.32 5.10 1.67
N ASN A 50 -4.36 5.62 1.02
CA ASN A 50 -5.75 5.23 1.20
C ASN A 50 -6.45 5.15 -0.16
N VAL A 51 -7.39 4.20 -0.30
CA VAL A 51 -8.23 4.04 -1.49
C VAL A 51 -9.69 3.97 -1.05
N ASN A 52 -10.50 4.99 -1.37
CA ASN A 52 -11.92 5.07 -0.98
C ASN A 52 -12.19 4.73 0.50
N GLY A 53 -11.34 5.17 1.42
CA GLY A 53 -11.45 4.88 2.85
C GLY A 53 -10.68 3.64 3.32
N GLY A 54 -10.28 2.74 2.43
CA GLY A 54 -9.47 1.56 2.75
C GLY A 54 -7.98 1.89 2.92
N CYS A 55 -7.32 1.26 3.90
CA CYS A 55 -5.90 1.47 4.17
C CYS A 55 -5.00 0.66 3.21
N GLY A 56 -4.02 1.32 2.60
CA GLY A 56 -2.94 0.68 1.85
C GLY A 56 -1.66 0.51 2.69
N PRO A 57 -0.81 -0.49 2.37
CA PRO A 57 0.49 -0.67 3.03
C PRO A 57 1.45 0.50 2.75
N ASN A 58 2.39 0.77 3.64
CA ASN A 58 3.46 1.73 3.35
C ASN A 58 4.42 1.15 2.30
N THR A 59 4.84 1.95 1.31
CA THR A 59 5.83 1.51 0.30
C THR A 59 7.10 2.33 0.43
N SER A 60 8.19 1.68 0.87
CA SER A 60 9.47 2.35 1.07
C SER A 60 10.08 2.87 -0.24
N SER A 61 11.11 3.70 -0.12
CA SER A 61 11.85 4.24 -1.25
C SER A 61 12.65 3.19 -1.98
N ILE A 62 12.70 3.29 -3.31
CA ILE A 62 13.60 2.51 -4.15
C ILE A 62 14.96 3.18 -4.19
N SER A 63 16.06 2.44 -4.32
CA SER A 63 17.36 3.03 -4.60
C SER A 63 17.37 3.73 -5.96
N ILE A 64 18.10 4.85 -6.08
CA ILE A 64 18.04 5.71 -7.27
C ILE A 64 18.42 4.97 -8.56
N ASP A 65 19.32 3.99 -8.47
CA ASP A 65 19.79 3.14 -9.58
C ASP A 65 18.73 2.15 -10.09
N LYS A 66 17.71 1.85 -9.28
CA LYS A 66 16.61 0.91 -9.55
C LYS A 66 15.28 1.59 -9.91
N VAL A 67 15.21 2.92 -9.84
CA VAL A 67 14.03 3.70 -10.25
C VAL A 67 13.66 3.36 -11.69
N GLY A 68 12.39 3.03 -11.93
CA GLY A 68 11.89 2.62 -13.24
C GLY A 68 12.44 1.29 -13.78
N LYS A 69 13.11 0.48 -12.94
CA LYS A 69 13.66 -0.84 -13.30
C LYS A 69 13.16 -1.97 -12.40
N MET A 70 12.53 -1.64 -11.28
CA MET A 70 12.04 -2.59 -10.30
C MET A 70 10.64 -2.19 -9.84
N ARG A 71 9.73 -3.18 -9.73
CA ARG A 71 8.47 -3.04 -9.00
C ARG A 71 8.80 -3.20 -7.51
N TRP A 72 8.51 -2.20 -6.70
CA TRP A 72 8.86 -2.23 -5.28
C TRP A 72 7.62 -2.09 -4.40
N GLY A 73 7.47 -2.98 -3.42
CA GLY A 73 6.25 -3.12 -2.63
C GLY A 73 5.58 -4.46 -2.91
N GLY A 74 4.25 -4.50 -2.86
CA GLY A 74 3.48 -5.74 -2.98
C GLY A 74 3.58 -6.66 -1.75
N GLY A 75 2.65 -7.61 -1.63
CA GLY A 75 2.69 -8.69 -0.63
C GLY A 75 2.39 -8.28 0.82
N SER A 76 2.10 -7.00 1.10
CA SER A 76 1.63 -6.51 2.40
C SER A 76 0.27 -5.86 2.22
N GLN A 77 -0.65 -6.12 3.14
CA GLN A 77 -1.99 -5.56 3.14
C GLN A 77 -2.22 -4.87 4.48
N CYS A 78 -2.53 -3.57 4.47
CA CYS A 78 -2.99 -2.87 5.67
C CYS A 78 -4.49 -3.12 5.90
N GLY A 79 -5.24 -3.27 4.81
CA GLY A 79 -6.68 -3.55 4.80
C GLY A 79 -7.18 -3.68 3.37
N GLY A 80 -8.47 -3.41 3.19
CA GLY A 80 -9.14 -3.46 1.90
C GLY A 80 -10.18 -2.36 1.77
N MET A 81 -10.76 -2.27 0.58
CA MET A 81 -11.90 -1.43 0.28
C MET A 81 -13.10 -2.27 -0.14
N MET A 82 -14.29 -1.68 -0.13
CA MET A 82 -15.46 -2.27 -0.75
C MET A 82 -15.48 -1.90 -2.22
N LEU A 83 -15.23 -2.87 -3.10
CA LEU A 83 -15.37 -2.72 -4.55
C LEU A 83 -16.76 -3.20 -4.97
N PRO A 84 -17.50 -2.49 -5.84
CA PRO A 84 -18.76 -3.01 -6.36
C PRO A 84 -18.59 -4.37 -7.04
N ARG A 85 -19.63 -5.21 -7.10
CA ARG A 85 -19.58 -6.48 -7.83
C ARG A 85 -19.76 -6.30 -9.33
N GLN A 86 -20.45 -5.23 -9.73
CA GLN A 86 -20.66 -4.88 -11.14
C GLN A 86 -19.83 -3.65 -11.47
N TRP A 87 -18.93 -3.80 -12.44
CA TRP A 87 -18.16 -2.69 -12.97
C TRP A 87 -19.03 -1.83 -13.90
N THR A 88 -18.84 -0.52 -13.84
CA THR A 88 -19.40 0.46 -14.78
C THR A 88 -18.29 1.33 -15.37
N PRO A 89 -18.44 1.88 -16.59
CA PRO A 89 -17.40 2.69 -17.24
C PRO A 89 -17.00 3.97 -16.48
N ASP A 90 -17.88 4.48 -15.62
CA ASP A 90 -17.67 5.65 -14.76
C ASP A 90 -17.12 5.29 -13.36
N LEU A 91 -16.88 4.00 -13.08
CA LEU A 91 -16.34 3.56 -11.80
C LEU A 91 -14.93 4.10 -11.59
N THR A 92 -14.78 4.90 -10.53
CA THR A 92 -13.52 5.52 -10.12
C THR A 92 -13.23 5.27 -8.65
N VAL A 93 -11.96 5.36 -8.28
CA VAL A 93 -11.50 5.37 -6.89
C VAL A 93 -10.70 6.63 -6.62
N ARG A 94 -10.89 7.20 -5.43
CA ARG A 94 -10.02 8.24 -4.90
C ARG A 94 -8.86 7.58 -4.16
N VAL A 95 -7.66 7.83 -4.67
CA VAL A 95 -6.41 7.47 -4.01
C VAL A 95 -5.86 8.72 -3.32
N SER A 96 -5.50 8.63 -2.06
CA SER A 96 -4.78 9.70 -1.34
C SER A 96 -3.55 9.15 -0.66
N TRP A 97 -2.42 9.87 -0.72
CA TRP A 97 -1.16 9.38 -0.17
C TRP A 97 -0.30 10.49 0.41
N LYS A 98 0.50 10.11 1.41
CA LYS A 98 1.54 10.92 2.02
C LYS A 98 2.90 10.51 1.48
N LEU A 99 3.64 11.47 0.96
CA LEU A 99 4.91 11.26 0.27
C LEU A 99 6.08 11.86 1.08
N ASP A 100 7.16 11.11 1.25
CA ASP A 100 8.47 11.65 1.59
C ASP A 100 9.31 11.80 0.30
N PRO A 101 9.52 13.04 -0.21
CA PRO A 101 10.28 13.26 -1.43
C PRO A 101 11.79 13.00 -1.27
N TYR A 102 12.32 12.94 -0.04
CA TYR A 102 13.77 12.87 0.24
C TYR A 102 14.14 11.75 1.21
N PRO A 103 13.80 10.49 0.94
CA PRO A 103 13.84 9.41 1.94
C PRO A 103 15.24 9.05 2.43
N ARG A 104 16.30 9.42 1.69
CA ARG A 104 17.70 9.28 2.11
C ARG A 104 18.10 10.28 3.19
N TRP A 105 17.52 11.47 3.20
CA TRP A 105 17.77 12.46 4.24
C TRP A 105 17.14 12.05 5.56
N LYS A 106 17.99 11.88 6.58
CA LYS A 106 17.63 11.61 7.97
C LYS A 106 17.98 12.81 8.85
N ALA A 107 17.17 13.03 9.89
CA ALA A 107 17.48 14.03 10.92
C ALA A 107 18.79 13.68 11.64
N ARG A 108 19.58 14.68 12.04
CA ARG A 108 20.83 14.44 12.77
C ARG A 108 20.55 13.86 14.15
N ARG A 109 21.47 13.05 14.65
CA ARG A 109 21.45 12.62 16.05
C ARG A 109 21.94 13.75 16.95
N MET A 110 21.38 13.85 18.13
CA MET A 110 21.88 14.78 19.15
C MET A 110 23.21 14.26 19.72
N PRO A 111 24.10 15.14 20.20
CA PRO A 111 25.35 14.76 20.87
C PRO A 111 25.11 14.33 22.33
N VAL A 112 23.95 13.72 22.59
CA VAL A 112 23.63 13.03 23.83
C VAL A 112 23.51 11.56 23.44
N GLY A 113 24.31 10.68 24.05
CA GLY A 113 24.45 9.29 23.60
C GLY A 113 23.12 8.58 23.29
N GLY A 114 23.13 7.69 22.29
CA GLY A 114 21.96 6.91 21.86
C GLY A 114 21.43 7.28 20.47
N VAL A 115 20.13 7.06 20.24
CA VAL A 115 19.44 7.24 18.94
C VAL A 115 18.53 8.46 18.91
N VAL A 116 18.72 9.42 19.83
CA VAL A 116 17.88 10.62 19.92
C VAL A 116 18.14 11.53 18.73
N LEU A 117 17.10 11.74 17.92
CA LEU A 117 17.15 12.64 16.77
C LEU A 117 16.89 14.09 17.20
N ASN A 118 17.62 15.01 16.59
CA ASN A 118 17.41 16.45 16.74
C ASN A 118 15.95 16.79 16.39
N PRO A 119 15.17 17.37 17.33
CA PRO A 119 13.75 17.66 17.11
C PRO A 119 13.50 18.65 15.97
N GLN A 120 14.35 19.66 15.82
CA GLN A 120 14.24 20.69 14.79
C GLN A 120 14.47 20.09 13.40
N ASP A 121 15.52 19.27 13.24
CA ASP A 121 15.79 18.55 11.99
C ASP A 121 14.64 17.59 11.65
N ARG A 122 14.07 16.91 12.64
CA ARG A 122 12.91 16.02 12.45
C ARG A 122 11.68 16.81 12.02
N ALA A 123 11.41 17.96 12.64
CA ALA A 123 10.29 18.82 12.28
C ALA A 123 10.46 19.38 10.87
N LEU A 124 11.66 19.86 10.51
CA LEU A 124 11.95 20.33 9.16
C LEU A 124 11.76 19.22 8.12
N LYS A 125 12.27 18.01 8.41
CA LYS A 125 12.08 16.85 7.54
C LYS A 125 10.59 16.50 7.35
N GLN A 126 9.81 16.53 8.42
CA GLN A 126 8.37 16.28 8.34
C GLN A 126 7.63 17.38 7.58
N ALA A 127 8.10 18.62 7.67
CA ALA A 127 7.55 19.75 6.92
C ALA A 127 7.79 19.65 5.40
N THR A 128 8.70 18.79 4.94
CA THR A 128 8.84 18.51 3.50
C THR A 128 7.92 17.40 2.99
N TYR A 129 7.13 16.75 3.86
CA TYR A 129 6.21 15.73 3.42
C TYR A 129 5.05 16.33 2.65
N GLU A 130 4.67 15.66 1.57
CA GLU A 130 3.63 16.12 0.68
C GLU A 130 2.39 15.24 0.82
N GLN A 131 1.22 15.85 0.64
CA GLN A 131 -0.05 15.16 0.62
C GLN A 131 -0.64 15.29 -0.78
N HIS A 132 -1.02 14.16 -1.34
CA HIS A 132 -1.51 14.07 -2.71
C HIS A 132 -2.82 13.29 -2.75
N SER A 133 -3.64 13.58 -3.76
CA SER A 133 -4.82 12.78 -4.06
C SER A 133 -5.13 12.80 -5.55
N ALA A 134 -5.64 11.69 -6.06
CA ALA A 134 -6.09 11.57 -7.43
C ALA A 134 -7.37 10.73 -7.47
N VAL A 135 -8.25 11.03 -8.42
CA VAL A 135 -9.39 10.19 -8.77
C VAL A 135 -9.01 9.47 -10.06
N VAL A 136 -8.99 8.14 -10.01
CA VAL A 136 -8.52 7.31 -11.13
C VAL A 136 -9.60 6.29 -11.53
N PRO A 137 -9.71 5.98 -12.83
CA PRO A 137 -10.64 4.97 -13.30
C PRO A 137 -10.21 3.59 -12.80
N VAL A 138 -11.19 2.77 -12.45
CA VAL A 138 -10.99 1.35 -12.15
C VAL A 138 -11.07 0.58 -13.46
N PRO A 139 -10.07 -0.25 -13.83
CA PRO A 139 -10.14 -1.04 -15.05
C PRO A 139 -11.32 -2.02 -14.99
N LYS A 140 -11.86 -2.37 -16.15
CA LYS A 140 -12.97 -3.31 -16.25
C LYS A 140 -12.64 -4.64 -15.55
N TYR A 141 -13.54 -5.07 -14.68
CA TYR A 141 -13.53 -6.40 -14.05
C TYR A 141 -14.91 -7.04 -14.16
N GLY A 142 -14.97 -8.35 -13.91
CA GLY A 142 -16.13 -9.18 -14.21
C GLY A 142 -15.80 -10.20 -15.29
N ASP A 143 -16.82 -10.84 -15.86
CA ASP A 143 -16.68 -11.80 -16.96
C ASP A 143 -15.85 -13.06 -16.63
N GLY A 144 -15.80 -13.46 -15.35
CA GLY A 144 -15.12 -14.67 -14.88
C GLY A 144 -13.65 -14.49 -14.48
N VAL A 145 -13.11 -13.26 -14.53
CA VAL A 145 -11.78 -12.95 -14.01
C VAL A 145 -11.87 -12.68 -12.50
N PRO A 146 -11.16 -13.42 -11.64
CA PRO A 146 -11.18 -13.19 -10.21
C PRO A 146 -10.45 -11.88 -9.86
N VAL A 147 -11.01 -11.13 -8.91
CA VAL A 147 -10.40 -9.94 -8.32
C VAL A 147 -9.96 -10.32 -6.90
N CYS A 148 -8.65 -10.37 -6.63
CA CYS A 148 -8.15 -10.65 -5.28
C CYS A 148 -7.55 -9.43 -4.59
N ALA A 149 -7.10 -8.43 -5.34
CA ALA A 149 -6.61 -7.17 -4.82
C ALA A 149 -6.78 -6.04 -5.83
N ILE A 150 -6.83 -4.81 -5.32
CA ILE A 150 -6.59 -3.59 -6.07
C ILE A 150 -5.16 -3.12 -5.80
N THR A 151 -4.35 -2.98 -6.85
CA THR A 151 -2.99 -2.47 -6.73
C THR A 151 -2.95 -1.00 -7.10
N VAL A 152 -2.37 -0.17 -6.25
CA VAL A 152 -2.06 1.22 -6.56
C VAL A 152 -0.63 1.33 -7.05
N HIS A 153 -0.45 1.88 -8.24
CA HIS A 153 0.87 2.10 -8.84
C HIS A 153 1.28 3.56 -8.69
N PHE A 154 2.33 3.82 -7.92
CA PHE A 154 2.89 5.16 -7.72
C PHE A 154 3.99 5.44 -8.74
N LEU A 155 3.70 6.33 -9.68
CA LEU A 155 4.58 6.70 -10.77
C LEU A 155 5.36 8.00 -10.46
N ALA A 156 6.12 8.49 -11.44
CA ALA A 156 6.75 9.80 -11.33
C ALA A 156 5.70 10.91 -11.45
N CYS A 157 6.08 12.11 -11.01
CA CYS A 157 5.24 13.32 -11.14
C CYS A 157 3.86 13.15 -10.50
N GLU A 158 3.83 12.44 -9.37
CA GLU A 158 2.63 12.26 -8.54
C GLU A 158 1.45 11.63 -9.29
N GLN A 159 1.75 10.92 -10.38
CA GLN A 159 0.76 10.14 -11.12
C GLN A 159 0.53 8.80 -10.43
N VAL A 160 -0.73 8.38 -10.41
CA VAL A 160 -1.12 7.05 -9.95
C VAL A 160 -2.09 6.42 -10.94
N TYR A 161 -2.10 5.10 -10.99
CA TYR A 161 -3.20 4.34 -11.57
C TYR A 161 -3.45 3.10 -10.73
N VAL A 162 -4.59 2.46 -10.99
CA VAL A 162 -4.96 1.21 -10.31
C VAL A 162 -5.11 0.08 -11.30
N ASP A 163 -4.77 -1.12 -10.86
CA ASP A 163 -5.17 -2.35 -11.51
C ASP A 163 -5.80 -3.33 -10.53
N LEU A 164 -6.40 -4.38 -11.09
CA LEU A 164 -7.09 -5.43 -10.34
C LEU A 164 -6.49 -6.76 -10.76
N GLY A 165 -6.27 -7.65 -9.80
CA GLY A 165 -5.76 -8.97 -10.10
C GLY A 165 -5.61 -9.84 -8.87
N CYS A 166 -5.11 -11.04 -9.11
CA CYS A 166 -4.74 -11.98 -8.07
C CYS A 166 -3.24 -12.16 -8.12
N GLY A 167 -2.53 -11.68 -7.08
CA GLY A 167 -1.13 -11.96 -6.73
C GLY A 167 -0.18 -12.25 -7.89
N GLU A 168 0.76 -11.33 -8.10
CA GLU A 168 1.73 -11.31 -9.19
C GLU A 168 1.08 -11.24 -10.58
N LEU A 169 0.85 -9.99 -11.01
CA LEU A 169 0.80 -9.60 -12.43
C LEU A 169 2.15 -9.91 -13.09
N ASN A 170 2.50 -11.20 -13.18
CA ASN A 170 3.70 -11.76 -13.77
C ASN A 170 3.53 -12.02 -15.25
N GLU A 171 2.48 -11.47 -15.85
CA GLU A 171 2.46 -11.35 -17.29
C GLU A 171 3.50 -10.30 -17.67
N GLN A 172 4.55 -10.71 -18.39
CA GLN A 172 5.60 -9.81 -18.86
C GLN A 172 5.03 -8.57 -19.56
N ALA A 173 3.86 -8.71 -20.19
CA ALA A 173 3.12 -7.60 -20.81
C ALA A 173 2.68 -6.55 -19.79
N ALA A 174 2.13 -6.95 -18.64
CA ALA A 174 1.72 -6.03 -17.56
C ALA A 174 2.94 -5.29 -17.00
N ILE A 175 4.01 -6.02 -16.68
CA ILE A 175 5.26 -5.42 -16.18
C ILE A 175 5.83 -4.41 -17.19
N LYS A 176 5.86 -4.76 -18.48
CA LYS A 176 6.32 -3.86 -19.55
C LYS A 176 5.43 -2.61 -19.64
N ALA A 177 4.12 -2.76 -19.52
CA ALA A 177 3.17 -1.66 -19.55
C ALA A 177 3.34 -0.72 -18.33
N ASP A 178 3.58 -1.26 -17.14
CA ASP A 178 3.87 -0.47 -15.94
C ASP A 178 5.10 0.42 -16.13
N PHE A 179 6.20 -0.13 -16.62
CA PHE A 179 7.42 0.64 -16.88
C PHE A 179 7.26 1.64 -18.03
N ALA A 180 6.45 1.33 -19.04
CA ALA A 180 6.11 2.28 -20.08
C ALA A 180 5.34 3.49 -19.51
N ARG A 181 4.32 3.24 -18.67
CA ARG A 181 3.58 4.31 -17.97
C ARG A 181 4.48 5.13 -17.06
N PHE A 182 5.39 4.48 -16.34
CA PHE A 182 6.37 5.18 -15.53
C PHE A 182 7.23 6.13 -16.38
N LYS A 183 7.76 5.66 -17.51
CA LYS A 183 8.56 6.48 -18.42
C LYS A 183 7.77 7.67 -19.00
N GLU A 184 6.50 7.47 -19.33
CA GLU A 184 5.64 8.57 -19.78
C GLU A 184 5.40 9.59 -18.66
N SER A 185 5.12 9.11 -17.43
CA SER A 185 4.92 10.00 -16.28
C SER A 185 6.14 10.88 -16.00
N GLN A 186 7.37 10.38 -16.23
CA GLN A 186 8.59 11.17 -16.03
C GLN A 186 8.70 12.38 -16.96
N LYS A 187 7.98 12.40 -18.09
CA LYS A 187 7.99 13.53 -19.02
C LYS A 187 7.12 14.70 -18.53
N LEU A 188 6.23 14.44 -17.55
CA LEU A 188 5.25 15.41 -17.06
C LEU A 188 5.83 16.44 -16.09
N CYS A 189 7.00 16.17 -15.51
CA CYS A 189 7.63 17.06 -14.54
C CYS A 189 9.16 16.98 -14.59
N LYS A 190 9.79 17.94 -13.91
CA LYS A 190 11.25 17.91 -13.71
C LYS A 190 11.59 16.91 -12.61
N ALA A 191 12.71 16.22 -12.78
CA ALA A 191 13.24 15.33 -11.76
C ALA A 191 13.49 16.10 -10.45
N ARG A 192 13.07 15.50 -9.32
CA ARG A 192 13.31 16.05 -7.99
C ARG A 192 14.81 16.01 -7.66
N PRO A 193 15.34 17.02 -6.95
CA PRO A 193 16.71 16.97 -6.49
C PRO A 193 16.91 15.84 -5.47
N VAL A 194 18.09 15.22 -5.50
CA VAL A 194 18.46 14.21 -4.51
C VAL A 194 19.02 14.91 -3.27
N ILE A 195 18.33 14.77 -2.15
CA ILE A 195 18.71 15.35 -0.86
C ILE A 195 19.12 14.21 0.07
N ASN A 196 20.40 14.18 0.49
CA ASN A 196 20.93 13.17 1.40
C ASN A 196 21.07 13.69 2.83
N THR A 197 21.27 14.99 2.99
CA THR A 197 21.50 15.64 4.27
C THR A 197 20.69 16.92 4.39
N ILE A 198 20.61 17.46 5.62
CA ILE A 198 20.01 18.78 5.85
C ILE A 198 20.80 19.90 5.18
N ASP A 199 22.12 19.77 5.08
CA ASP A 199 22.97 20.75 4.40
C ASP A 199 22.72 20.76 2.89
N ASP A 200 22.44 19.59 2.28
CA ASP A 200 21.99 19.51 0.88
C ASP A 200 20.65 20.22 0.70
N TYR A 201 19.70 20.01 1.63
CA TYR A 201 18.41 20.68 1.60
C TYR A 201 18.57 22.20 1.62
N TYR A 202 19.40 22.72 2.53
CA TYR A 202 19.69 24.15 2.63
C TYR A 202 20.41 24.70 1.40
N ARG A 203 21.32 23.94 0.80
CA ARG A 203 22.01 24.32 -0.44
C ARG A 203 21.05 24.45 -1.63
N VAL A 204 20.07 23.55 -1.73
CA VAL A 204 19.13 23.51 -2.86
C VAL A 204 17.98 24.51 -2.67
N PHE A 205 17.46 24.67 -1.46
CA PHE A 205 16.23 25.43 -1.20
C PHE A 205 16.44 26.76 -0.48
N GLY A 206 17.65 27.07 0.00
CA GLY A 206 18.00 28.37 0.58
C GLY A 206 17.29 28.73 1.90
N LYS A 207 16.61 27.77 2.54
CA LYS A 207 15.95 27.96 3.84
C LYS A 207 16.97 27.65 4.94
N LYS A 208 17.13 28.49 5.97
CA LYS A 208 17.89 28.16 7.19
C LYS A 208 16.98 28.29 8.40
#